data_AF-A0A0C2CK11-F1
#
_entry.id   AF-A0A0C2CK11-F1
#
_cell.length_a   1.000
_cell.length_b   1.000
_cell.length_c   1.000
_cell.angle_alpha   90.00
_cell.angle_beta   90.00
_cell.angle_gamma   90.00
#
_symmetry.space_group_name_H-M   'P 1'
#
loop_
_entity.id
_entity.type
_entity.pdbx_description
1 polymer ?
#
loop_
_entity_poly.entity_id
_entity_poly.type
_entity_poly.pdbx_seq_one_letter_code
_entity_poly.pdbx_strand_id
1 'polypeptide(L)' 'MALLLVISQPISMLTFTSVEPPELLLTNVITSAVVSGADIDECAIANGGCSHRCVNSPGGHRCECPPGMQINSGGRKCV' A
#
# COMPACT_ATOMS: atom_id res chain seq x y z
N MET A 1 49.73 13.89 13.79
CA MET A 1 48.65 13.10 14.40
C MET A 1 47.54 12.96 13.35
N ALA A 2 47.62 11.89 12.57
CA ALA A 2 46.60 11.51 11.58
C ALA A 2 45.63 10.54 12.24
N LEU A 3 44.49 10.31 11.57
CA LEU A 3 43.48 9.26 11.81
C LEU A 3 42.27 9.64 12.69
N LEU A 4 41.39 10.46 12.13
CA LEU A 4 39.93 10.27 12.23
C LEU A 4 39.28 10.60 10.88
N LEU A 5 39.62 9.81 9.87
CA LEU A 5 38.89 9.69 8.60
C LEU A 5 38.60 8.20 8.39
N VAL A 6 37.46 7.68 8.85
CA VAL A 6 36.64 6.61 8.23
C VAL A 6 35.43 6.23 9.11
N ILE A 7 34.28 6.88 8.88
CA ILE A 7 32.90 6.30 8.82
C ILE A 7 31.98 7.47 8.39
N SER A 8 32.06 7.93 7.14
CA SER A 8 31.32 7.42 5.98
C SER A 8 29.80 7.70 6.01
N GLN A 9 29.44 8.84 5.40
CA GLN A 9 28.23 9.13 4.60
C GLN A 9 26.94 9.61 5.30
N PRO A 10 26.25 10.61 4.70
CA PRO A 10 24.92 11.05 5.14
C PRO A 10 23.91 9.92 4.93
N ILE A 11 23.34 9.41 6.03
CA ILE A 11 21.97 8.88 6.16
C ILE A 11 21.41 8.23 4.87
N SER A 12 22.08 7.18 4.40
CA SER A 12 21.61 6.32 3.30
C SER A 12 21.14 4.95 3.81
N MET A 13 20.60 4.90 5.04
CA MET A 13 20.00 3.71 5.67
C MET A 13 18.74 4.07 6.48
N LEU A 14 17.70 4.59 5.84
CA LEU A 14 16.34 4.26 6.26
C LEU A 14 15.79 3.19 5.32
N THR A 15 16.52 2.08 5.24
CA THR A 15 15.99 0.81 4.75
C THR A 15 15.27 0.14 5.92
N PHE A 16 13.99 0.47 6.09
CA PHE A 16 13.03 -0.48 6.65
C PHE A 16 12.12 -0.92 5.52
N THR A 17 12.66 -1.79 4.66
CA THR A 17 11.83 -2.83 4.06
C THR A 17 11.24 -3.63 5.22
N SER A 18 9.93 -3.91 5.17
CA SER A 18 9.13 -4.70 6.13
C SER A 18 9.07 -4.16 7.56
N VAL A 19 8.04 -3.37 7.85
CA VAL A 19 7.43 -3.36 9.19
C VAL A 19 6.57 -4.62 9.28
N GLU A 20 7.13 -5.69 9.84
CA GLU A 20 6.36 -6.85 10.31
C GLU A 20 6.69 -7.09 11.80
N PRO A 21 5.77 -6.75 12.71
CA PRO A 21 5.66 -7.42 14.00
C PRO A 21 4.58 -8.52 13.98
N PRO A 22 4.72 -9.57 14.82
CA PRO A 22 3.94 -10.80 14.76
C PRO A 22 2.51 -10.60 15.27
N GLU A 23 1.57 -11.27 14.59
CA GLU A 23 0.17 -11.55 14.98
C GLU A 23 -0.61 -10.44 15.70
N LEU A 24 -1.42 -9.68 14.96
CA LEU A 24 -2.58 -9.01 15.57
C LEU A 24 -3.87 -9.29 14.79
N LEU A 25 -4.45 -10.43 15.14
CA LEU A 25 -5.88 -10.67 15.39
C LEU A 25 -6.88 -10.11 14.35
N LEU A 26 -7.40 -11.05 13.57
CA LEU A 26 -8.39 -10.99 12.49
C LEU A 26 -9.77 -10.36 12.81
N THR A 27 -9.92 -9.49 13.80
CA THR A 27 -11.24 -8.89 14.14
C THR A 27 -11.30 -7.36 14.08
N ASN A 28 -10.17 -6.64 14.00
CA ASN A 28 -10.16 -5.17 14.16
C ASN A 28 -9.38 -4.39 13.07
N VAL A 29 -9.31 -4.91 11.84
CA VAL A 29 -8.61 -4.29 10.69
C VAL A 29 -9.36 -3.08 10.11
N ILE A 30 -10.63 -2.86 10.49
CA ILE A 30 -11.51 -1.85 9.87
C ILE A 30 -11.64 -0.56 10.71
N THR A 31 -11.24 -0.59 11.99
CA THR A 31 -11.49 0.52 12.93
C THR A 31 -10.22 1.19 13.45
N SER A 32 -9.01 0.75 13.03
CA SER A 32 -7.73 1.24 13.59
C SER A 32 -6.90 2.12 12.64
N ALA A 33 -7.26 2.28 11.37
CA ALA A 33 -6.56 3.21 10.47
C ALA A 33 -6.93 4.69 10.69
N VAL A 34 -7.89 4.97 11.60
CA VAL A 34 -8.27 6.33 12.00
C VAL A 34 -7.27 6.98 12.98
N VAL A 35 -6.14 6.33 13.31
CA VAL A 35 -5.20 6.80 14.35
C VAL A 35 -3.81 7.20 13.85
N SER A 36 -3.55 7.23 12.56
CA SER A 36 -2.29 7.77 11.99
C SER A 36 -2.52 7.99 10.50
N GLY A 37 -1.87 8.98 9.87
CA GLY A 37 -2.04 9.33 8.45
C GLY A 37 -1.55 8.26 7.44
N ALA A 38 -1.77 6.99 7.72
CA ALA A 38 -1.59 5.87 6.83
C ALA A 38 -2.93 5.54 6.17
N ASP A 39 -2.94 5.62 4.84
CA ASP A 39 -4.05 5.24 3.97
C ASP A 39 -4.35 3.73 4.10
N ILE A 40 -5.62 3.36 4.02
CA ILE A 40 -6.04 1.95 4.00
C ILE A 40 -5.82 1.43 2.59
N ASP A 41 -5.13 0.31 2.43
CA ASP A 41 -5.05 -0.35 1.12
C ASP A 41 -6.28 -1.24 0.92
N GLU A 42 -7.34 -0.71 0.29
CA GLU A 42 -8.53 -1.51 -0.01
C GLU A 42 -8.27 -2.57 -1.10
N CYS A 43 -7.20 -2.46 -1.88
CA CYS A 43 -6.82 -3.48 -2.86
C CYS A 43 -6.32 -4.75 -2.19
N ALA A 44 -5.73 -4.65 -0.99
CA ALA A 44 -5.30 -5.80 -0.21
C ALA A 44 -6.48 -6.71 0.21
N ILE A 45 -7.70 -6.19 0.22
CA ILE A 45 -8.90 -6.92 0.60
C ILE A 45 -9.74 -7.20 -0.65
N ALA A 46 -9.81 -8.47 -1.03
CA ALA A 46 -10.62 -8.92 -2.18
C ALA A 46 -10.40 -8.10 -3.47
N ASN A 47 -9.18 -7.61 -3.68
CA ASN A 47 -8.80 -6.79 -4.84
C ASN A 47 -9.64 -5.50 -4.95
N GLY A 48 -10.11 -4.92 -3.84
CA GLY A 48 -11.02 -3.77 -3.84
C GLY A 48 -12.36 -4.06 -4.54
N GLY A 49 -12.69 -5.32 -4.78
CA GLY A 49 -13.82 -5.74 -5.62
C GLY A 49 -13.64 -5.49 -7.12
N CYS A 50 -12.42 -5.20 -7.57
CA CYS A 50 -12.10 -5.03 -8.99
C CYS A 50 -12.06 -6.37 -9.73
N SER A 51 -12.56 -6.41 -10.97
CA SER A 51 -12.50 -7.63 -11.79
C SER A 51 -11.11 -7.90 -12.38
N HIS A 52 -10.30 -6.86 -12.57
CA HIS A 52 -8.93 -6.96 -13.09
C HIS A 52 -7.95 -6.26 -12.15
N ARG A 53 -7.38 -5.12 -12.55
CA ARG A 53 -6.34 -4.43 -11.76
C ARG A 53 -7.00 -3.49 -10.75
N CYS A 54 -6.62 -3.61 -9.48
CA CYS A 54 -6.90 -2.61 -8.45
C CYS A 54 -5.68 -1.72 -8.27
N VAL A 55 -5.89 -0.41 -8.16
CA VAL A 55 -4.83 0.55 -7.86
C VAL A 55 -5.23 1.33 -6.62
N ASN A 56 -4.46 1.12 -5.54
CA ASN A 56 -4.64 1.85 -4.30
C ASN A 56 -4.18 3.31 -4.49
N SER A 57 -4.91 4.25 -3.89
CA SER A 57 -4.54 5.65 -3.86
C SER A 57 -4.90 6.27 -2.50
N PRO A 58 -4.20 7.34 -2.08
CA PRO A 58 -4.57 8.02 -0.85
C PRO A 58 -6.04 8.47 -0.89
N GLY A 59 -6.84 8.00 0.06
CA GLY A 59 -8.27 8.27 0.15
C GLY A 59 -9.18 7.28 -0.59
N GLY A 60 -8.63 6.18 -1.11
CA GLY A 60 -9.38 5.05 -1.67
C GLY A 60 -8.76 4.45 -2.94
N HIS A 61 -9.42 3.47 -3.55
CA HIS A 61 -8.88 2.75 -4.71
C HIS A 61 -9.65 3.00 -6.02
N ARG A 62 -9.04 2.63 -7.15
CA ARG A 62 -9.70 2.57 -8.47
C ARG A 62 -9.42 1.25 -9.17
N CYS A 63 -10.37 0.80 -9.99
CA CYS A 63 -10.16 -0.35 -10.85
C CYS A 63 -9.67 0.09 -12.24
N GLU A 64 -8.71 -0.64 -12.80
CA GLU A 64 -8.16 -0.42 -14.12
C GLU A 64 -8.39 -1.64 -15.01
N CYS A 65 -8.75 -1.37 -16.27
CA CYS A 65 -9.05 -2.38 -17.26
C CYS A 65 -7.87 -2.61 -18.21
N PRO A 66 -7.70 -3.86 -18.69
CA PRO A 66 -6.73 -4.13 -19.73
C PRO A 66 -7.10 -3.41 -21.04
N PRO A 67 -6.14 -3.22 -21.96
CA PRO A 67 -6.41 -2.59 -23.25
C PRO A 67 -7.55 -3.29 -24.00
N GLY A 68 -8.48 -2.51 -24.55
CA GLY A 68 -9.64 -3.02 -25.28
C GLY A 68 -10.87 -3.33 -24.44
N MET A 69 -10.80 -3.17 -23.10
CA MET A 69 -11.96 -3.27 -22.21
C MET A 69 -12.27 -1.93 -21.55
N GLN A 70 -13.53 -1.75 -21.15
CA GLN A 70 -13.97 -0.54 -20.44
C GLN A 70 -14.57 -0.89 -19.09
N ILE A 71 -14.48 0.06 -18.16
CA ILE A 71 -15.09 -0.12 -16.85
C ILE A 71 -16.61 -0.01 -16.98
N ASN A 72 -17.35 -0.92 -16.34
CA ASN A 72 -18.79 -0.89 -16.31
C ASN A 72 -19.32 0.27 -15.42
N SER A 73 -20.62 0.54 -15.50
CA SER A 73 -21.27 1.57 -14.66
C SER A 73 -21.15 1.31 -13.14
N GLY A 74 -20.79 0.09 -12.74
CA GLY A 74 -20.52 -0.28 -11.35
C GLY A 74 -19.10 0.07 -10.87
N GLY A 75 -18.24 0.62 -11.74
CA GLY A 75 -16.89 1.07 -11.40
C GLY A 75 -15.94 -0.05 -10.98
N ARG A 76 -16.32 -1.31 -11.20
CA ARG A 76 -15.63 -2.47 -10.61
C ARG A 76 -15.35 -3.60 -11.59
N LYS A 77 -16.14 -3.74 -12.66
CA LYS A 77 -15.92 -4.79 -13.64
C LYS A 77 -15.54 -4.21 -14.99
N CYS A 78 -14.56 -4.83 -15.64
CA CYS A 78 -14.24 -4.57 -17.04
C CYS A 78 -15.14 -5.41 -17.94
N VAL A 79 -15.67 -4.76 -18.97
CA VAL A 79 -16.55 -5.33 -20.00
C VAL A 79 -16.08 -4.94 -21.40
#